data_AF-A0A7L2VGN7-F1
#
_entry.id   AF-A0A7L2VGN7-F1
#
_cell.length_a   1.000
_cell.length_b   1.000
_cell.length_c   1.000
_cell.angle_alpha   90.00
_cell.angle_beta   90.00
_cell.angle_gamma   90.00
#
_symmetry.space_group_name_H-M   'P 1'
#
loop_
_entity.id
_entity.type
_entity.pdbx_description
1 polymer ?
#
loop_
_entity_poly.entity_id
_entity_poly.type
_entity_poly.pdbx_seq_one_letter_code
_entity_poly.pdbx_strand_id
1 'polypeptide(L)'
;MMMEFAIKHTWDGLPVSHEPVTIGLKSDDAGLLMEVKAPFFNDPPAPLGEPGKPFSRLWDYEVVEAFFLSDRTEQYLEVELCPHGQHLVLLLSGRRRAWKEELPLEFEVTRMKTKWEGKAHLPWNYFPPCANKFNAFAIHGSGERRIYEALHPVPRHHLQEGQKPDFHHLEFFQDLNLKGLMGEDWKQPESDIWKSLTN
;
A
#
# COMPACT_ATOMS: atom_id res chain seq x y z
N MET A 1 10.34 12.47 12.68
CA MET A 1 10.94 11.11 12.56
C MET A 1 10.37 10.46 11.31
N MET A 2 11.07 9.50 10.69
CA MET A 2 10.57 8.79 9.50
C MET A 2 10.86 7.30 9.64
N MET A 3 9.89 6.47 9.25
CA MET A 3 10.04 5.01 9.13
C MET A 3 10.15 4.67 7.64
N GLU A 4 11.22 4.00 7.23
CA GLU A 4 11.48 3.68 5.82
C GLU A 4 11.44 2.18 5.56
N PHE A 5 10.82 1.82 4.44
CA PHE A 5 10.70 0.46 3.93
C PHE A 5 11.21 0.39 2.50
N ALA A 6 11.74 -0.77 2.10
CA ALA A 6 12.23 -0.99 0.75
C ALA A 6 11.76 -2.35 0.23
N ILE A 7 11.04 -2.34 -0.89
CA ILE A 7 10.56 -3.53 -1.60
C ILE A 7 11.73 -4.09 -2.42
N LYS A 8 12.32 -5.17 -1.92
CA LYS A 8 13.55 -5.77 -2.49
C LYS A 8 13.33 -7.13 -3.12
N HIS A 9 12.11 -7.66 -3.04
CA HIS A 9 11.79 -9.01 -3.49
C HIS A 9 10.53 -9.02 -4.34
N THR A 10 10.47 -9.96 -5.27
CA THR A 10 9.23 -10.39 -5.89
C THR A 10 8.30 -11.02 -4.85
N TRP A 11 7.01 -11.16 -5.17
CA TRP A 11 5.98 -11.73 -4.29
C TRP A 11 6.33 -13.14 -3.76
N ASP A 12 7.12 -13.90 -4.52
CA ASP A 12 7.61 -15.25 -4.22
C ASP A 12 9.03 -15.27 -3.63
N GLY A 13 9.57 -14.11 -3.27
CA GLY A 13 10.79 -13.97 -2.49
C GLY A 13 12.10 -14.00 -3.28
N LEU A 14 12.07 -13.79 -4.59
CA LEU A 14 13.28 -13.61 -5.40
C LEU A 14 13.74 -12.15 -5.34
N PRO A 15 15.05 -11.85 -5.31
CA PRO A 15 15.52 -10.47 -5.34
C PRO A 15 15.10 -9.73 -6.63
N VAL A 16 14.73 -8.46 -6.52
CA VAL A 16 14.47 -7.58 -7.68
C VAL A 16 15.78 -7.21 -8.40
N SER A 17 15.71 -6.96 -9.71
CA SER A 17 16.88 -6.65 -10.57
C SER A 17 17.03 -5.18 -10.94
N HIS A 18 16.33 -4.28 -10.23
CA HIS A 18 16.39 -2.82 -10.40
C HIS A 18 16.49 -2.14 -9.03
N GLU A 19 16.51 -0.79 -9.03
CA GLU A 19 16.42 -0.04 -7.78
C GLU A 19 15.12 -0.38 -7.03
N PRO A 20 15.18 -0.70 -5.73
CA PRO A 20 13.99 -0.97 -4.91
C PRO A 20 13.00 0.20 -4.88
N VAL A 21 11.71 -0.11 -4.83
CA VAL A 21 10.70 0.86 -4.40
C VAL A 21 10.88 1.13 -2.92
N THR A 22 10.88 2.41 -2.52
CA THR A 22 10.97 2.83 -1.12
C THR A 22 9.70 3.52 -0.69
N ILE A 23 9.23 3.18 0.52
CA ILE A 23 8.07 3.80 1.16
C ILE A 23 8.52 4.40 2.49
N GLY A 24 8.34 5.70 2.66
CA GLY A 24 8.57 6.42 3.90
C GLY A 24 7.24 6.77 4.58
N LEU A 25 7.13 6.52 5.88
CA LEU A 25 6.00 6.97 6.70
C LEU A 25 6.49 8.06 7.66
N LYS A 26 5.76 9.17 7.70
CA LYS A 26 6.00 10.30 8.60
C LYS A 26 4.72 10.64 9.35
N SER A 27 4.89 11.13 10.58
CA SER A 27 3.80 11.74 11.33
C SER A 27 3.28 12.95 10.58
N ASP A 28 1.95 13.08 10.52
CA ASP A 28 1.25 14.26 10.00
C ASP A 28 0.13 14.66 10.98
N ASP A 29 -0.32 15.91 10.96
CA ASP A 29 -1.24 16.46 11.97
C ASP A 29 -2.57 15.70 12.02
N ALA A 30 -3.07 15.25 10.86
CA ALA A 30 -4.34 14.55 10.71
C ALA A 30 -4.19 13.04 10.38
N GLY A 31 -2.96 12.51 10.38
CA GLY A 31 -2.72 11.20 9.78
C GLY A 31 -1.26 10.77 9.70
N LEU A 32 -0.96 10.06 8.63
CA LEU A 32 0.40 9.76 8.18
C LEU A 32 0.65 10.37 6.81
N LEU A 33 1.82 10.96 6.62
CA LEU A 33 2.32 11.23 5.28
C LEU A 33 3.07 10.00 4.79
N MET A 34 2.58 9.42 3.68
CA MET A 34 3.24 8.33 2.97
C MET A 34 3.99 8.89 1.76
N GLU A 35 5.31 8.70 1.74
CA GLU A 35 6.18 9.09 0.64
C GLU A 35 6.63 7.85 -0.14
N VAL A 36 6.41 7.84 -1.45
CA VAL A 36 6.90 6.79 -2.35
C VAL A 36 8.05 7.35 -3.17
N LYS A 37 9.12 6.56 -3.33
CA LYS A 37 10.11 6.76 -4.40
C LYS A 37 10.32 5.44 -5.11
N ALA A 38 10.17 5.44 -6.42
CA ALA A 38 10.17 4.23 -7.21
C ALA A 38 10.78 4.48 -8.60
N PRO A 39 11.33 3.43 -9.25
CA PRO A 39 11.53 3.49 -10.69
C PRO A 39 10.20 3.80 -11.40
N PHE A 40 10.29 4.49 -12.54
CA PHE A 40 9.15 4.69 -13.43
C PHE A 40 9.31 3.80 -14.65
N PHE A 41 8.50 2.74 -14.70
CA PHE A 41 8.55 1.73 -15.75
C PHE A 41 7.74 2.12 -16.97
N ASN A 42 6.66 2.88 -16.78
CA ASN A 42 5.67 3.28 -17.77
C ASN A 42 5.10 2.07 -18.54
N ASP A 43 4.92 0.95 -17.85
CA ASP A 43 4.36 -0.29 -18.39
C ASP A 43 3.47 -0.95 -17.32
N PRO A 44 2.15 -1.12 -17.57
CA PRO A 44 1.42 -0.65 -18.75
C PRO A 44 1.34 0.89 -18.85
N PRO A 45 0.81 1.42 -19.98
CA PRO A 45 0.50 2.84 -20.12
C PRO A 45 -0.43 3.35 -19.02
N ALA A 46 -0.47 4.67 -18.84
CA ALA A 46 -1.31 5.35 -17.85
C ALA A 46 -2.76 4.85 -17.81
N PRO A 47 -3.39 4.78 -16.61
CA PRO A 47 -4.82 4.57 -16.48
C PRO A 47 -5.63 5.59 -17.27
N LEU A 48 -6.80 5.17 -17.77
CA LEU A 48 -7.71 6.05 -18.52
C LEU A 48 -8.41 7.11 -17.65
N GLY A 49 -8.28 7.03 -16.32
CA GLY A 49 -8.86 7.98 -15.38
C GLY A 49 -8.09 9.30 -15.28
N GLU A 50 -8.73 10.33 -14.73
CA GLU A 50 -8.09 11.61 -14.47
C GLU A 50 -7.06 11.51 -13.32
N PRO A 51 -5.86 12.11 -13.46
CA PRO A 51 -4.94 12.27 -12.34
C PRO A 51 -5.59 12.96 -11.14
N GLY A 52 -5.26 12.53 -9.92
CA GLY A 52 -5.83 13.04 -8.68
C GLY A 52 -7.22 12.49 -8.34
N LYS A 53 -7.74 11.52 -9.13
CA LYS A 53 -9.03 10.86 -8.85
C LYS A 53 -8.83 9.40 -8.45
N PRO A 54 -9.77 8.84 -7.68
CA PRO A 54 -9.89 7.41 -7.49
C PRO A 54 -10.03 6.68 -8.83
N PHE A 55 -9.45 5.49 -8.95
CA PHE A 55 -9.58 4.64 -10.13
C PHE A 55 -9.63 3.16 -9.74
N SER A 56 -10.79 2.52 -9.89
CA SER A 56 -10.94 1.09 -9.62
C SER A 56 -9.99 0.21 -10.45
N ARG A 57 -9.52 -0.89 -9.83
CA ARG A 57 -8.58 -1.87 -10.40
C ARG A 57 -7.24 -1.25 -10.79
N LEU A 58 -6.70 -0.38 -9.93
CA LEU A 58 -5.44 0.29 -10.21
C LEU A 58 -4.26 -0.69 -10.25
N TRP A 59 -4.36 -1.83 -9.56
CA TRP A 59 -3.48 -3.00 -9.68
C TRP A 59 -3.32 -3.59 -11.09
N ASP A 60 -4.16 -3.22 -12.07
CA ASP A 60 -3.95 -3.56 -13.48
C ASP A 60 -2.84 -2.70 -14.12
N TYR A 61 -2.36 -1.64 -13.43
CA TYR A 61 -1.42 -0.64 -13.91
C TYR A 61 -0.08 -0.62 -13.15
N GLU A 62 0.86 0.24 -13.55
CA GLU A 62 2.02 0.50 -12.70
C GLU A 62 1.55 1.13 -11.39
N VAL A 63 1.83 0.48 -10.25
CA VAL A 63 1.26 0.87 -8.97
C VAL A 63 2.17 0.47 -7.80
N VAL A 64 2.10 1.26 -6.73
CA VAL A 64 2.64 0.90 -5.41
C VAL A 64 1.48 0.82 -4.43
N GLU A 65 1.42 -0.27 -3.69
CA GLU A 65 0.34 -0.56 -2.73
C GLU A 65 0.90 -0.63 -1.31
N ALA A 66 0.14 -0.14 -0.34
CA ALA A 66 0.47 -0.20 1.08
C ALA A 66 -0.76 -0.63 1.88
N PHE A 67 -0.55 -1.58 2.78
CA PHE A 67 -1.61 -2.18 3.59
C PHE A 67 -1.33 -1.95 5.07
N PHE A 68 -2.33 -1.44 5.79
CA PHE A 68 -2.30 -1.22 7.23
C PHE A 68 -3.39 -2.06 7.90
N LEU A 69 -2.98 -3.12 8.58
CA LEU A 69 -3.86 -4.17 9.09
C LEU A 69 -3.91 -4.16 10.62
N SER A 70 -5.09 -4.42 11.17
CA SER A 70 -5.29 -4.80 12.56
C SER A 70 -5.36 -6.33 12.65
N ASP A 71 -4.37 -6.97 13.27
CA ASP A 71 -4.36 -8.43 13.44
C ASP A 71 -5.46 -8.96 14.37
N ARG A 72 -6.07 -8.06 15.16
CA ARG A 72 -7.16 -8.40 16.09
C ARG A 72 -8.51 -8.51 15.41
N THR A 73 -8.78 -7.65 14.43
CA THR A 73 -10.09 -7.53 13.79
C THR A 73 -10.09 -7.98 12.33
N GLU A 74 -8.91 -8.24 11.75
CA GLU A 74 -8.69 -8.44 10.31
C GLU A 74 -9.23 -7.29 9.45
N GLN A 75 -9.36 -6.10 10.03
CA GLN A 75 -9.71 -4.88 9.30
C GLN A 75 -8.44 -4.24 8.77
N TYR A 76 -8.47 -3.75 7.54
CA TYR A 76 -7.31 -3.11 6.93
C TYR A 76 -7.67 -1.98 5.99
N LEU A 77 -6.78 -0.99 5.97
CA LEU A 77 -6.69 0.06 4.97
C LEU A 77 -5.73 -0.42 3.88
N GLU A 78 -6.15 -0.29 2.64
CA GLU A 78 -5.35 -0.55 1.45
C GLU A 78 -5.27 0.73 0.61
N VAL A 79 -4.06 1.13 0.24
CA VAL A 79 -3.77 2.36 -0.50
C VAL A 79 -2.91 2.01 -1.70
N GLU A 80 -3.44 2.25 -2.89
CA GLU A 80 -2.76 2.05 -4.17
C GLU A 80 -2.47 3.40 -4.82
N LEU A 81 -1.22 3.60 -5.25
CA LEU A 81 -0.73 4.86 -5.82
C LEU A 81 -0.07 4.63 -7.18
N CYS A 82 -0.56 5.31 -8.22
CA CYS A 82 -0.04 5.22 -9.57
C CYS A 82 0.89 6.41 -9.91
N PRO A 83 1.99 6.21 -10.65
CA PRO A 83 2.89 7.29 -11.12
C PRO A 83 2.21 8.29 -12.08
N HIS A 84 0.97 8.04 -12.48
CA HIS A 84 0.16 8.96 -13.28
C HIS A 84 -0.82 9.79 -12.45
N GLY A 85 -0.84 9.62 -11.12
CA GLY A 85 -1.60 10.45 -10.17
C GLY A 85 -2.96 9.89 -9.77
N GLN A 86 -3.42 8.79 -10.37
CA GLN A 86 -4.59 8.07 -9.88
C GLN A 86 -4.25 7.34 -8.58
N HIS A 87 -5.25 7.15 -7.74
CA HIS A 87 -5.14 6.37 -6.51
C HIS A 87 -6.32 5.41 -6.38
N LEU A 88 -6.20 4.41 -5.53
CA LEU A 88 -7.33 3.63 -5.05
C LEU A 88 -7.16 3.43 -3.56
N VAL A 89 -8.18 3.80 -2.79
CA VAL A 89 -8.19 3.61 -1.33
C VAL A 89 -9.38 2.74 -0.99
N LEU A 90 -9.12 1.66 -0.26
CA LEU A 90 -10.09 0.66 0.13
C LEU A 90 -10.06 0.45 1.64
N LEU A 91 -11.25 0.28 2.23
CA LEU A 91 -11.39 -0.20 3.61
C LEU A 91 -12.01 -1.59 3.58
N LEU A 92 -11.31 -2.56 4.17
CA LEU A 92 -11.67 -3.98 4.12
C LEU A 92 -11.89 -4.54 5.53
N SER A 93 -12.91 -5.38 5.69
CA SER A 93 -13.25 -6.05 6.96
C SER A 93 -13.17 -7.57 6.79
N GLY A 94 -11.99 -8.11 6.99
CA GLY A 94 -11.60 -9.46 6.60
C GLY A 94 -11.14 -9.56 5.15
N ARG A 95 -10.48 -10.68 4.85
CA ARG A 95 -9.80 -10.93 3.57
C ARG A 95 -10.71 -10.69 2.36
N ARG A 96 -10.31 -9.75 1.48
CA ARG A 96 -10.98 -9.37 0.23
C ARG A 96 -12.44 -8.91 0.40
N ARG A 97 -12.81 -8.41 1.59
CA ARG A 97 -14.15 -7.90 1.88
C ARG A 97 -14.12 -6.38 2.02
N ALA A 98 -13.96 -5.70 0.89
CA ALA A 98 -14.10 -4.26 0.83
C ALA A 98 -15.54 -3.84 1.15
N TRP A 99 -15.67 -2.80 1.96
CA TRP A 99 -16.98 -2.22 2.35
C TRP A 99 -17.02 -0.70 2.12
N LYS A 100 -15.87 -0.08 1.90
CA LYS A 100 -15.72 1.22 1.24
C LYS A 100 -14.59 1.16 0.22
N GLU A 101 -14.82 1.78 -0.92
CA GLU A 101 -13.88 1.82 -2.04
C GLU A 101 -13.83 3.24 -2.59
N GLU A 102 -12.79 3.53 -3.38
CA GLU A 102 -12.61 4.81 -4.07
C GLU A 102 -12.68 6.03 -3.12
N LEU A 103 -12.18 5.89 -1.88
CA LEU A 103 -12.14 7.01 -0.95
C LEU A 103 -11.21 8.10 -1.47
N PRO A 104 -11.55 9.39 -1.28
CA PRO A 104 -10.73 10.49 -1.73
C PRO A 104 -9.40 10.52 -0.98
N LEU A 105 -8.33 10.86 -1.70
CA LEU A 105 -6.99 10.97 -1.16
C LEU A 105 -6.27 12.21 -1.72
N GLU A 106 -5.64 12.98 -0.85
CA GLU A 106 -4.69 14.01 -1.27
C GLU A 106 -3.38 13.33 -1.67
N PHE A 107 -3.14 13.28 -2.99
CA PHE A 107 -2.01 12.57 -3.59
C PHE A 107 -1.31 13.43 -4.64
N GLU A 108 -0.03 13.72 -4.41
CA GLU A 108 0.83 14.44 -5.34
C GLU A 108 1.85 13.49 -5.97
N VAL A 109 2.11 13.69 -7.26
CA VAL A 109 3.13 12.92 -8.00
C VAL A 109 4.09 13.84 -8.72
N THR A 110 5.38 13.60 -8.50
CA THR A 110 6.46 14.15 -9.32
C THR A 110 7.07 13.02 -10.14
N ARG A 111 6.94 13.09 -11.45
CA ARG A 111 7.48 12.07 -12.35
C ARG A 111 8.70 12.59 -13.11
N MET A 112 9.78 11.82 -13.08
CA MET A 112 11.00 12.04 -13.85
C MET A 112 11.09 11.01 -14.99
N LYS A 113 12.21 11.01 -15.72
CA LYS A 113 12.41 10.12 -16.87
C LYS A 113 12.41 8.63 -16.49
N THR A 114 13.01 8.28 -15.35
CA THR A 114 13.22 6.87 -14.94
C THR A 114 12.78 6.61 -13.51
N LYS A 115 12.21 7.60 -12.83
CA LYS A 115 11.79 7.54 -11.44
C LYS A 115 10.52 8.36 -11.26
N TRP A 116 9.77 8.07 -10.21
CA TRP A 116 8.70 8.92 -9.74
C TRP A 116 8.72 8.98 -8.21
N GLU A 117 8.20 10.09 -7.71
CA GLU A 117 7.97 10.32 -6.29
C GLU A 117 6.49 10.60 -6.07
N GLY A 118 5.94 10.02 -5.01
CA GLY A 118 4.55 10.18 -4.61
C GLY A 118 4.46 10.67 -3.17
N LYS A 119 3.48 11.52 -2.87
CA LYS A 119 3.16 11.96 -1.50
C LYS A 119 1.66 11.85 -1.27
N ALA A 120 1.26 10.98 -0.36
CA ALA A 120 -0.13 10.75 -0.01
C ALA A 120 -0.38 11.07 1.47
N HIS A 121 -1.37 11.91 1.75
CA HIS A 121 -1.81 12.17 3.13
C HIS A 121 -2.88 11.14 3.50
N LEU A 122 -2.56 10.26 4.44
CA LEU A 122 -3.41 9.17 4.90
C LEU A 122 -4.13 9.60 6.20
N PRO A 123 -5.43 9.95 6.17
CA PRO A 123 -6.12 10.43 7.36
C PRO A 123 -6.27 9.32 8.41
N TRP A 124 -6.13 9.64 9.71
CA TRP A 124 -6.36 8.67 10.79
C TRP A 124 -7.74 8.00 10.72
N ASN A 125 -8.73 8.72 10.21
CA ASN A 125 -10.09 8.22 10.04
C ASN A 125 -10.18 7.03 9.06
N TYR A 126 -9.16 6.81 8.21
CA TYR A 126 -9.11 5.65 7.30
C TYR A 126 -8.45 4.43 7.95
N PHE A 127 -7.66 4.59 9.02
CA PHE A 127 -6.99 3.47 9.65
C PHE A 127 -7.95 2.65 10.51
N PRO A 128 -7.93 1.31 10.40
CA PRO A 128 -8.70 0.46 11.30
C PRO A 128 -8.19 0.64 12.74
N PRO A 129 -9.03 0.44 13.77
CA PRO A 129 -8.57 0.47 15.15
C PRO A 129 -7.43 -0.52 15.38
N CYS A 130 -6.36 -0.03 16.02
CA CYS A 130 -5.16 -0.82 16.34
C CYS A 130 -4.43 -1.37 15.11
N ALA A 131 -4.23 -0.55 14.07
CA ALA A 131 -3.39 -0.93 12.94
C ALA A 131 -1.94 -1.22 13.43
N ASN A 132 -1.54 -2.48 13.36
CA ASN A 132 -0.29 -2.98 13.94
C ASN A 132 0.47 -3.94 13.02
N LYS A 133 -0.04 -4.18 11.81
CA LYS A 133 0.59 -4.98 10.77
C LYS A 133 0.71 -4.18 9.49
N PHE A 134 1.79 -4.43 8.74
CA PHE A 134 2.09 -3.74 7.49
C PHE A 134 2.63 -4.70 6.44
N ASN A 135 2.25 -4.44 5.19
CA ASN A 135 2.94 -4.94 4.02
C ASN A 135 2.78 -3.91 2.90
N ALA A 136 3.63 -4.01 1.89
CA ALA A 136 3.58 -3.15 0.73
C ALA A 136 4.01 -3.91 -0.51
N PHE A 137 3.49 -3.48 -1.65
CA PHE A 137 3.68 -4.16 -2.91
C PHE A 137 3.96 -3.15 -4.02
N ALA A 138 4.58 -3.64 -5.09
CA ALA A 138 4.71 -2.88 -6.32
C ALA A 138 4.38 -3.79 -7.49
N ILE A 139 3.66 -3.25 -8.46
CA ILE A 139 3.29 -3.97 -9.68
C ILE A 139 3.66 -3.13 -10.89
N HIS A 140 4.33 -3.74 -11.87
CA HIS A 140 4.74 -3.10 -13.12
C HIS A 140 4.91 -4.13 -14.23
N GLY A 141 5.17 -3.68 -15.45
CA GLY A 141 5.22 -4.52 -16.64
C GLY A 141 3.83 -4.94 -17.13
N SER A 142 3.77 -5.57 -18.30
CA SER A 142 2.52 -6.02 -18.93
C SER A 142 2.61 -7.46 -19.46
N GLY A 143 1.46 -8.15 -19.51
CA GLY A 143 1.34 -9.49 -20.08
C GLY A 143 2.25 -10.49 -19.37
N GLU A 144 3.04 -11.26 -20.13
CA GLU A 144 4.01 -12.23 -19.58
C GLU A 144 5.16 -11.57 -18.80
N ARG A 145 5.36 -10.26 -18.96
CA ARG A 145 6.38 -9.47 -18.25
C ARG A 145 5.81 -8.73 -17.04
N ARG A 146 4.58 -9.05 -16.61
CA ARG A 146 3.99 -8.49 -15.40
C ARG A 146 4.76 -8.99 -14.18
N ILE A 147 5.25 -8.05 -13.37
CA ILE A 147 6.07 -8.31 -12.19
C ILE A 147 5.28 -7.87 -10.95
N TYR A 148 5.35 -8.68 -9.91
CA TYR A 148 4.69 -8.48 -8.63
C TYR A 148 5.76 -8.53 -7.54
N GLU A 149 5.87 -7.48 -6.75
CA GLU A 149 6.89 -7.30 -5.73
C GLU A 149 6.26 -7.12 -4.36
N ALA A 150 6.97 -7.52 -3.31
CA ALA A 150 6.49 -7.47 -1.95
C ALA A 150 7.60 -7.05 -0.98
N LEU A 151 7.24 -6.18 -0.04
CA LEU A 151 8.07 -5.86 1.12
C LEU A 151 8.25 -7.10 2.01
N HIS A 152 7.15 -7.81 2.27
CA HIS A 152 7.13 -9.08 2.97
C HIS A 152 6.50 -10.15 2.04
N PRO A 153 7.33 -10.87 1.26
CA PRO A 153 6.86 -11.86 0.31
C PRO A 153 6.35 -13.13 0.99
N VAL A 154 5.63 -13.96 0.23
CA VAL A 154 5.28 -15.31 0.66
C VAL A 154 6.58 -16.10 0.85
N PRO A 155 6.83 -16.68 2.04
CA PRO A 155 8.02 -17.49 2.25
C PRO A 155 8.07 -18.66 1.26
N ARG A 156 9.24 -18.90 0.66
CA ARG A 156 9.37 -19.92 -0.41
C ARG A 156 8.92 -21.32 -0.04
N HIS A 157 8.98 -21.68 1.24
CA HIS A 157 8.52 -22.98 1.75
C HIS A 157 6.99 -23.06 1.92
N HIS A 158 6.27 -21.95 1.82
CA HIS A 158 4.81 -21.88 1.78
C HIS A 158 4.26 -21.81 0.35
N LEU A 159 5.12 -21.68 -0.67
CA LEU A 159 4.70 -21.61 -2.06
C LEU A 159 4.25 -22.98 -2.58
N GLN A 160 3.15 -22.98 -3.34
CA GLN A 160 2.66 -24.13 -4.08
C GLN A 160 3.04 -24.02 -5.56
N GLU A 161 3.22 -25.16 -6.22
CA GLU A 161 3.48 -25.18 -7.67
C GLU A 161 2.31 -24.55 -8.44
N GLY A 162 2.62 -23.61 -9.33
CA GLY A 162 1.61 -22.87 -10.10
C GLY A 162 0.84 -21.81 -9.30
N GLN A 163 1.22 -21.54 -8.04
CA GLN A 163 0.63 -20.46 -7.26
C GLN A 163 0.80 -19.11 -7.97
N LYS A 164 -0.24 -18.28 -7.90
CA LYS A 164 -0.25 -16.92 -8.42
C LYS A 164 -0.07 -15.91 -7.28
N PRO A 165 0.40 -14.69 -7.56
CA PRO A 165 0.44 -13.61 -6.58
C PRO A 165 -0.94 -13.39 -5.93
N ASP A 166 -0.97 -13.32 -4.60
CA ASP A 166 -2.13 -12.88 -3.82
C ASP A 166 -1.64 -12.01 -2.66
N PHE A 167 -1.90 -10.71 -2.74
CA PHE A 167 -1.45 -9.72 -1.75
C PHE A 167 -2.31 -9.69 -0.48
N HIS A 168 -3.43 -10.43 -0.46
CA HIS A 168 -4.29 -10.55 0.71
C HIS A 168 -3.98 -11.78 1.59
N HIS A 169 -2.78 -12.35 1.48
CA HIS A 169 -2.22 -13.27 2.48
C HIS A 169 -1.78 -12.50 3.73
N LEU A 170 -2.79 -12.10 4.52
CA LEU A 170 -2.64 -11.28 5.74
C LEU A 170 -1.66 -11.89 6.75
N GLU A 171 -1.52 -13.21 6.76
CA GLU A 171 -0.60 -13.95 7.62
C GLU A 171 0.89 -13.60 7.42
N PHE A 172 1.26 -13.00 6.29
CA PHE A 172 2.65 -12.61 6.00
C PHE A 172 2.96 -11.15 6.34
N PHE A 173 1.97 -10.38 6.74
CA PHE A 173 2.17 -8.99 7.13
C PHE A 173 3.00 -8.93 8.42
N GLN A 174 3.95 -8.01 8.49
CA GLN A 174 4.87 -7.89 9.62
C GLN A 174 4.46 -6.77 10.56
N ASP A 175 5.07 -6.76 11.75
CA ASP A 175 4.77 -5.77 12.79
C ASP A 175 5.03 -4.34 12.31
N LEU A 176 4.04 -3.48 12.55
CA LEU A 176 4.13 -2.04 12.35
C LEU A 176 4.05 -1.34 13.70
N ASN A 177 5.15 -0.68 14.10
CA ASN A 177 5.18 0.08 15.34
C ASN A 177 4.94 1.58 15.11
N LEU A 178 3.67 1.98 15.01
CA LEU A 178 3.31 3.39 14.85
C LEU A 178 3.70 4.25 16.05
N LYS A 179 3.78 3.70 17.26
CA LYS A 179 4.29 4.44 18.44
C LYS A 179 5.73 4.83 18.30
N GLY A 180 6.55 3.99 17.67
CA GLY A 180 7.93 4.32 17.34
C GLY A 180 8.03 5.56 16.44
N LEU A 181 7.02 5.84 15.61
CA LEU A 181 6.95 7.02 14.75
C LEU A 181 6.32 8.24 15.45
N MET A 182 5.26 8.02 16.23
CA MET A 182 4.40 9.07 16.81
C MET A 182 4.78 9.47 18.24
N GLY A 183 5.61 8.66 18.92
CA GLY A 183 5.93 8.77 20.35
C GLY A 183 5.25 7.67 21.18
N GLU A 184 5.92 7.21 22.25
CA GLU A 184 5.49 6.05 23.05
C GLU A 184 4.12 6.23 23.73
N ASP A 185 3.81 7.47 24.12
CA ASP A 185 2.54 7.86 24.75
C ASP A 185 1.39 8.05 23.75
N TRP A 186 1.69 7.99 22.45
CA TRP A 186 0.69 8.18 21.41
C TRP A 186 -0.34 7.05 21.42
N LYS A 187 -1.58 7.45 21.20
CA LYS A 187 -2.73 6.56 20.99
C LYS A 187 -3.33 6.89 19.64
N GLN A 188 -3.61 5.85 18.86
CA GLN A 188 -4.26 6.01 17.57
C GLN A 188 -5.59 6.75 17.76
N PRO A 189 -5.83 7.86 17.03
CA PRO A 189 -7.12 8.52 17.02
C PRO A 189 -8.23 7.57 16.59
N GLU A 190 -9.43 7.77 17.13
CA GLU A 190 -10.58 6.98 16.75
C GLU A 190 -11.00 7.28 15.29
N SER A 191 -11.54 6.27 14.62
CA SER A 191 -12.15 6.41 13.30
C SER A 191 -13.66 6.30 13.41
N ASP A 192 -14.35 7.39 13.05
CA ASP A 192 -15.81 7.39 12.95
C ASP A 192 -16.30 6.55 11.77
N ILE A 193 -15.48 6.44 10.71
CA ILE A 193 -15.76 5.57 9.58
C ILE A 193 -15.84 4.12 10.06
N TRP A 194 -14.83 3.62 10.77
CA TRP A 194 -14.81 2.22 11.24
C TRP A 194 -15.84 1.94 12.33
N LYS A 195 -16.17 2.91 13.20
CA LYS A 195 -17.28 2.78 14.16
C LYS A 195 -18.64 2.56 13.48
N SER A 196 -18.84 3.14 12.29
CA SER A 196 -20.10 2.99 11.56
C SER A 196 -20.32 1.57 11.02
N LEU A 197 -19.25 0.76 10.90
CA LEU A 197 -19.35 -0.63 10.46
C LEU A 197 -19.88 -1.57 11.55
N THR A 198 -19.71 -1.21 12.82
CA THR A 198 -20.14 -2.02 13.98
C THR A 198 -21.55 -1.71 14.48
N ASN A 199 -22.18 -0.66 13.94
CA ASN A 199 -23.55 -0.25 14.24
C ASN A 199 -24.52 -0.76 13.17
#